data_AF-A0A084SGM9-F1
#
_entry.id   AF-A0A084SGM9-F1
#
_cell.length_a   1.000
_cell.length_b   1.000
_cell.length_c   1.000
_cell.angle_alpha   90.00
_cell.angle_beta   90.00
_cell.angle_gamma   90.00
#
_symmetry.space_group_name_H-M   'P 1'
#
loop_
_entity.id
_entity.type
_entity.pdbx_description
1 polymer ?
#
loop_
_entity_poly.entity_id
_entity_poly.type
_entity_poly.pdbx_seq_one_letter_code
_entity_poly.pdbx_strand_id
1 'polypeptide(L)'
;MPLAKVGGAPEPVGPLAWPACTACGAPMRFLFQLPHVPGRLDLSPYAAVYVFQCENPDTACERWDPHSGANAVVAVEPGTASVEGARPTGLPYAEWNLGLAPAEEDTEALSVDVNEATDEQLAALDRALEEAPESKVGGVAGWVNGDATPECCSEPMHFMAQLAAMPFGLAFGDNGRGYLFRCRSNACGTPFRFTWQGA
;
A
#
# COMPACT_ATOMS: atom_id res chain seq x y z
N MET A 1 4.52 4.40 -20.56
CA MET A 1 4.19 4.76 -19.16
C MET A 1 4.34 3.50 -18.33
N PRO A 2 4.95 3.57 -17.14
CA PRO A 2 4.97 2.42 -16.26
C PRO A 2 3.56 2.05 -15.81
N LEU A 3 3.35 0.75 -15.64
CA LEU A 3 2.06 0.11 -15.44
C LEU A 3 1.71 0.07 -13.94
N ALA A 4 0.47 0.41 -13.60
CA ALA A 4 -0.12 0.08 -12.30
C ALA A 4 -0.67 -1.35 -12.38
N LYS A 5 -0.23 -2.22 -11.47
CA LYS A 5 -0.68 -3.62 -11.47
C LYS A 5 -0.58 -4.29 -10.12
N VAL A 6 -1.35 -5.36 -9.95
CA VAL A 6 -1.29 -6.31 -8.84
C VAL A 6 -0.73 -7.64 -9.34
N GLY A 7 0.08 -8.32 -8.53
CA GLY A 7 0.64 -9.63 -8.83
C GLY A 7 1.53 -9.70 -10.08
N GLY A 8 1.78 -10.91 -10.55
CA GLY A 8 2.76 -11.17 -11.59
C GLY A 8 4.21 -10.95 -11.13
N ALA A 9 5.11 -10.69 -12.07
CA ALA A 9 6.47 -10.26 -11.79
C ALA A 9 6.54 -8.73 -11.80
N PRO A 10 7.28 -8.06 -10.91
CA PRO A 10 7.42 -6.61 -10.97
C PRO A 10 8.05 -6.17 -12.30
N GLU A 11 7.60 -5.03 -12.83
CA GLU A 11 8.17 -4.36 -14.00
C GLU A 11 8.96 -3.13 -13.55
N PRO A 12 10.27 -3.29 -13.24
CA PRO A 12 11.11 -2.22 -12.73
C PRO A 12 11.30 -1.10 -13.76
N VAL A 13 11.21 0.15 -13.28
CA VAL A 13 11.53 1.38 -14.05
C VAL A 13 12.94 1.91 -13.79
N GLY A 14 13.74 1.14 -13.05
CA GLY A 14 15.08 1.43 -12.58
C GLY A 14 15.60 0.25 -11.77
N PRO A 15 16.70 0.40 -11.02
CA PRO A 15 17.23 -0.67 -10.18
C PRO A 15 16.27 -1.03 -9.04
N LEU A 16 15.80 -2.28 -9.02
CA LEU A 16 14.92 -2.81 -7.98
C LEU A 16 15.66 -3.86 -7.13
N ALA A 17 15.98 -3.51 -5.89
CA ALA A 17 16.50 -4.47 -4.91
C ALA A 17 15.33 -5.23 -4.25
N TRP A 18 15.33 -6.56 -4.39
CA TRP A 18 14.30 -7.42 -3.83
C TRP A 18 14.42 -7.48 -2.30
N PRO A 19 13.36 -7.11 -1.54
CA PRO A 19 13.45 -7.06 -0.09
C PRO A 19 13.36 -8.44 0.55
N ALA A 20 14.08 -8.61 1.66
CA ALA A 20 13.97 -9.75 2.55
C ALA A 20 13.28 -9.34 3.85
N CYS A 21 12.51 -10.24 4.45
CA CYS A 21 11.89 -10.06 5.75
C CYS A 21 12.96 -9.88 6.82
N THR A 22 12.89 -8.81 7.61
CA THR A 22 13.87 -8.58 8.68
C THR A 22 13.72 -9.57 9.83
N ALA A 23 12.53 -10.14 10.03
CA ALA A 23 12.25 -11.10 11.09
C ALA A 23 12.74 -12.52 10.78
N CYS A 24 12.57 -13.01 9.54
CA CYS A 24 12.91 -14.40 9.18
C CYS A 24 13.96 -14.54 8.07
N GLY A 25 14.39 -13.44 7.45
CA GLY A 25 15.37 -13.44 6.36
C GLY A 25 14.85 -13.94 5.00
N ALA A 26 13.62 -14.46 4.93
CA ALA A 26 13.05 -14.96 3.69
C ALA A 26 12.77 -13.81 2.70
N PRO A 27 13.01 -14.02 1.40
CA PRO A 27 12.65 -13.03 0.38
C PRO A 27 11.14 -12.81 0.36
N MET A 28 10.71 -11.55 0.32
CA MET A 28 9.28 -11.19 0.38
C MET A 28 8.59 -11.44 -0.98
N ARG A 29 7.28 -11.66 -0.95
CA ARG A 29 6.45 -11.78 -2.16
C ARG A 29 6.04 -10.41 -2.66
N PHE A 30 6.09 -10.21 -3.98
CA PHE A 30 5.60 -9.01 -4.64
C PHE A 30 4.06 -8.97 -4.60
N LEU A 31 3.51 -7.83 -4.18
CA LEU A 31 2.07 -7.60 -4.08
C LEU A 31 1.56 -6.77 -5.26
N PHE A 32 2.04 -5.54 -5.41
CA PHE A 32 1.61 -4.62 -6.46
C PHE A 32 2.66 -3.53 -6.70
N GLN A 33 2.53 -2.84 -7.83
CA GLN A 33 3.32 -1.67 -8.17
C GLN A 33 2.43 -0.51 -8.57
N LEU A 34 2.85 0.70 -8.21
CA LEU A 34 2.19 1.93 -8.64
C LEU A 34 3.23 2.86 -9.29
N PRO A 35 2.96 3.35 -10.51
CA PRO A 35 3.82 4.30 -11.19
C PRO A 35 3.62 5.71 -10.64
N HIS A 36 4.63 6.55 -10.79
CA HIS A 36 4.43 7.99 -10.70
C HIS A 36 3.55 8.44 -11.88
N VAL A 37 2.47 9.15 -11.58
CA VAL A 37 1.57 9.71 -12.58
C VAL A 37 1.38 11.20 -12.26
N PRO A 38 2.05 12.11 -12.97
CA PRO A 38 1.93 13.55 -12.72
C PRO A 38 0.46 14.01 -12.65
N GLY A 39 0.13 14.77 -11.59
CA GLY A 39 -1.22 15.27 -11.34
C GLY A 39 -2.24 14.21 -10.90
N ARG A 40 -1.83 12.95 -10.68
CA ARG A 40 -2.72 11.87 -10.21
C ARG A 40 -2.15 11.09 -9.03
N LEU A 41 -0.87 10.69 -9.12
CA LEU A 41 -0.13 10.00 -8.06
C LEU A 41 1.32 10.52 -8.03
N ASP A 42 1.60 11.42 -7.09
CA ASP A 42 2.92 12.03 -6.96
C ASP A 42 3.86 11.20 -6.08
N LEU A 43 4.82 10.53 -6.73
CA LEU A 43 5.87 9.75 -6.10
C LEU A 43 7.23 10.43 -6.24
N SER A 44 7.30 11.66 -6.78
CA SER A 44 8.56 12.35 -7.05
C SER A 44 9.47 12.37 -5.81
N PRO A 45 10.77 12.07 -5.93
CA PRO A 45 11.53 11.90 -7.17
C PRO A 45 11.46 10.49 -7.79
N TYR A 46 10.71 9.57 -7.20
CA TYR A 46 10.63 8.19 -7.65
C TYR A 46 9.73 8.03 -8.87
N ALA A 47 10.08 7.09 -9.75
CA ALA A 47 9.30 6.76 -10.93
C ALA A 47 8.23 5.69 -10.67
N ALA A 48 8.42 4.86 -9.63
CA ALA A 48 7.44 3.89 -9.17
C ALA A 48 7.72 3.43 -7.72
N VAL A 49 6.71 2.87 -7.08
CA VAL A 49 6.85 2.08 -5.84
C VAL A 49 6.42 0.63 -6.08
N TYR A 50 7.11 -0.28 -5.42
CA TYR A 50 6.85 -1.72 -5.46
C TYR A 50 6.62 -2.20 -4.03
N VAL A 51 5.49 -2.85 -3.79
CA VAL A 51 5.09 -3.28 -2.45
C VAL A 51 5.27 -4.79 -2.32
N PHE A 52 5.88 -5.19 -1.20
CA PHE A 52 6.23 -6.56 -0.91
C PHE A 52 5.81 -6.94 0.51
N GLN A 53 5.61 -8.24 0.73
CA GLN A 53 5.26 -8.78 2.03
C GLN A 53 5.87 -10.15 2.29
N CYS A 54 6.24 -10.43 3.53
CA CYS A 54 6.64 -11.75 3.98
C CYS A 54 5.44 -12.72 3.96
N GLU A 55 5.61 -13.85 3.31
CA GLU A 55 4.65 -14.96 3.28
C GLU A 55 5.31 -16.28 3.61
N ASN A 56 6.34 -16.25 4.45
CA ASN A 56 6.96 -17.48 4.96
C ASN A 56 5.96 -18.20 5.88
N PRO A 57 5.43 -19.38 5.50
CA PRO A 57 4.41 -20.07 6.29
C PRO A 57 4.96 -20.63 7.61
N ASP A 58 6.28 -20.77 7.73
CA ASP A 58 6.94 -21.37 8.89
C ASP A 58 7.14 -20.37 10.04
N THR A 59 6.80 -19.10 9.84
CA THR A 59 7.04 -18.02 10.82
C THR A 59 5.86 -17.07 10.93
N ALA A 60 5.49 -16.70 12.16
CA ALA A 60 4.48 -15.67 12.41
C ALA A 60 5.12 -14.26 12.33
N CYS A 61 5.46 -13.81 11.12
CA CYS A 61 5.96 -12.46 10.91
C CYS A 61 4.80 -11.45 10.94
N GLU A 62 4.96 -10.31 11.64
CA GLU A 62 3.96 -9.25 11.80
C GLU A 62 3.78 -8.43 10.52
N ARG A 63 3.34 -9.09 9.46
CA ARG A 63 3.30 -8.57 8.09
C ARG A 63 2.28 -7.44 7.88
N TRP A 64 1.40 -7.20 8.85
CA TRP A 64 0.45 -6.08 8.90
C TRP A 64 1.09 -4.81 9.48
N ASP A 65 2.08 -4.93 10.36
CA ASP A 65 2.71 -3.77 10.98
C ASP A 65 3.64 -3.05 9.99
N PRO A 66 3.49 -1.74 9.76
CA PRO A 66 4.38 -0.97 8.89
C PRO A 66 5.83 -0.88 9.39
N HIS A 67 6.11 -1.16 10.68
CA HIS A 67 7.44 -1.03 11.27
C HIS A 67 8.20 -2.34 11.49
N SER A 68 7.53 -3.49 11.47
CA SER A 68 8.09 -4.81 11.75
C SER A 68 9.16 -5.26 10.75
N GLY A 69 9.21 -4.65 9.56
CA GLY A 69 10.05 -5.09 8.44
C GLY A 69 9.65 -6.46 7.89
N ALA A 70 8.40 -6.91 8.16
CA ALA A 70 7.77 -8.06 7.52
C ALA A 70 6.95 -7.68 6.26
N ASN A 71 6.88 -6.39 5.94
CA ASN A 71 6.51 -5.86 4.63
C ASN A 71 7.50 -4.76 4.23
N ALA A 72 7.50 -4.39 2.95
CA ALA A 72 8.40 -3.36 2.44
C ALA A 72 7.77 -2.61 1.26
N VAL A 73 8.05 -1.31 1.19
CA VAL A 73 7.81 -0.51 -0.01
C VAL A 73 9.17 -0.09 -0.57
N VAL A 74 9.48 -0.55 -1.78
CA VAL A 74 10.70 -0.18 -2.49
C VAL A 74 10.36 0.91 -3.48
N ALA A 75 10.80 2.13 -3.21
CA ALA A 75 10.66 3.27 -4.11
C ALA A 75 11.86 3.32 -5.07
N VAL A 76 11.58 3.37 -6.36
CA VAL A 76 12.61 3.24 -7.42
C VAL A 76 12.67 4.52 -8.22
N GLU A 77 13.87 5.10 -8.29
CA GLU A 77 14.19 6.21 -9.18
C GLU A 77 14.25 5.75 -10.64
N PRO A 78 13.98 6.65 -11.62
CA PRO A 78 14.09 6.29 -13.03
C PRO A 78 15.51 5.88 -13.40
N GLY A 79 15.66 4.76 -14.11
CA GLY A 79 16.97 4.27 -14.53
C GLY A 79 16.90 3.04 -15.44
N THR A 80 18.04 2.36 -15.63
CA THR A 80 18.06 1.08 -16.33
C THR A 80 17.37 0.02 -15.48
N ALA A 81 16.34 -0.59 -16.02
CA ALA A 81 15.58 -1.64 -15.36
C ALA A 81 16.48 -2.85 -15.00
N SER A 82 16.55 -3.17 -13.72
CA SER A 82 17.21 -4.37 -13.21
C SER A 82 16.51 -4.88 -11.96
N VAL A 83 16.64 -6.18 -11.68
CA VAL A 83 16.16 -6.78 -10.43
C VAL A 83 17.33 -7.52 -9.79
N GLU A 84 17.63 -7.20 -8.54
CA GLU A 84 18.70 -7.82 -7.75
C GLU A 84 18.14 -8.45 -6.48
N GLY A 85 18.79 -9.49 -5.95
CA GLY A 85 18.39 -10.17 -4.72
C GLY A 85 17.64 -11.49 -4.92
N ALA A 86 17.48 -12.23 -3.83
CA ALA A 86 16.78 -13.51 -3.83
C ALA A 86 15.27 -13.30 -3.96
N ARG A 87 14.60 -14.19 -4.71
CA ARG A 87 13.14 -14.18 -4.90
C ARG A 87 12.52 -15.34 -4.13
N PRO A 88 11.28 -15.21 -3.63
CA PRO A 88 10.59 -16.33 -3.00
C PRO A 88 10.37 -17.46 -4.00
N THR A 89 10.42 -18.68 -3.48
CA THR A 89 10.00 -19.88 -4.20
C THR A 89 8.48 -19.98 -4.15
N GLY A 90 7.82 -20.15 -5.30
CA GLY A 90 6.37 -20.27 -5.37
C GLY A 90 5.79 -19.54 -6.57
N LEU A 91 4.47 -19.65 -6.77
CA LEU A 91 3.79 -18.91 -7.81
C LEU A 91 3.58 -17.45 -7.37
N PRO A 92 3.78 -16.46 -8.26
CA PRO A 92 3.38 -15.08 -7.98
C PRO A 92 1.85 -15.00 -7.80
N TYR A 93 1.36 -13.89 -7.25
CA TYR A 93 -0.06 -13.58 -7.33
C TYR A 93 -0.49 -13.47 -8.80
N ALA A 94 -1.77 -13.74 -9.09
CA ALA A 94 -2.31 -13.53 -10.43
C ALA A 94 -2.11 -12.06 -10.85
N GLU A 95 -1.75 -11.84 -12.10
CA GLU A 95 -1.50 -10.49 -12.60
C GLU A 95 -2.80 -9.77 -12.98
N TRP A 96 -2.95 -8.54 -12.52
CA TRP A 96 -4.08 -7.67 -12.83
C TRP A 96 -3.58 -6.27 -13.19
N ASN A 97 -3.94 -5.81 -14.39
CA ASN A 97 -3.66 -4.44 -14.80
C ASN A 97 -4.69 -3.49 -14.21
N LEU A 98 -4.23 -2.41 -13.60
CA LEU A 98 -5.07 -1.40 -12.98
C LEU A 98 -5.18 -0.17 -13.88
N GLY A 99 -6.40 0.30 -14.09
CA GLY A 99 -6.69 1.60 -14.69
C GLY A 99 -6.93 2.66 -13.61
N LEU A 100 -6.57 3.91 -13.89
CA LEU A 100 -6.85 5.04 -12.99
C LEU A 100 -8.00 5.90 -13.54
N ALA A 101 -9.15 5.85 -12.88
CA ALA A 101 -10.26 6.77 -13.11
C ALA A 101 -10.29 7.87 -12.03
N PRO A 102 -10.84 9.06 -12.32
CA PRO A 102 -11.25 9.98 -11.26
C PRO A 102 -12.28 9.31 -10.36
N ALA A 103 -12.10 9.43 -9.05
CA ALA A 103 -13.09 9.03 -8.07
C ALA A 103 -13.74 10.28 -7.49
N GLU A 104 -15.05 10.22 -7.27
CA GLU A 104 -15.76 11.15 -6.39
C GLU A 104 -15.99 10.38 -5.09
N GLU A 105 -15.47 10.92 -3.98
CA GLU A 105 -15.70 10.38 -2.64
C GLU A 105 -15.97 11.53 -1.69
N ASP A 106 -16.81 11.28 -0.69
CA ASP A 106 -17.07 12.25 0.36
C ASP A 106 -15.91 12.21 1.38
N THR A 107 -14.81 12.88 1.05
CA THR A 107 -13.63 12.94 1.92
C THR A 107 -13.93 13.56 3.27
N GLU A 108 -14.91 14.47 3.36
CA GLU A 108 -15.29 15.10 4.62
C GLU A 108 -15.96 14.09 5.54
N ALA A 109 -16.94 13.33 5.03
CA ALA A 109 -17.58 12.26 5.78
C ALA A 109 -16.60 11.13 6.14
N LEU A 110 -15.64 10.81 5.26
CA LEU A 110 -14.63 9.78 5.51
C LEU A 110 -13.55 10.18 6.52
N SER A 111 -13.43 11.47 6.86
CA SER A 111 -12.36 11.99 7.75
C SER A 111 -12.84 12.26 9.18
N VAL A 112 -14.05 11.84 9.54
CA VAL A 112 -14.61 12.10 10.87
C VAL A 112 -13.88 11.26 11.94
N ASP A 113 -13.61 11.86 13.09
CA ASP A 113 -13.15 11.11 14.26
C ASP A 113 -14.32 10.35 14.87
N VAL A 114 -14.29 9.02 14.74
CA VAL A 114 -15.33 8.12 15.25
C VAL A 114 -15.57 8.24 16.76
N ASN A 115 -14.58 8.73 17.53
CA ASN A 115 -14.70 8.90 18.97
C ASN A 115 -15.40 10.21 19.36
N GLU A 116 -15.43 11.19 18.46
CA GLU A 116 -16.02 12.51 18.67
C GLU A 116 -17.25 12.77 17.78
N ALA A 117 -17.53 11.88 16.84
CA ALA A 117 -18.60 12.01 15.86
C ALA A 117 -20.00 11.90 16.50
N THR A 118 -20.94 12.68 15.96
CA THR A 118 -22.37 12.54 16.24
C THR A 118 -22.97 11.36 15.46
N ASP A 119 -24.15 10.89 15.88
CA ASP A 119 -24.88 9.82 15.16
C ASP A 119 -25.12 10.14 13.68
N GLU A 120 -25.35 11.41 13.34
CA GLU A 120 -25.53 11.86 11.95
C GLU A 120 -24.22 11.74 11.15
N GLN A 121 -23.09 12.09 11.77
CA GLN A 121 -21.77 11.97 11.16
C GLN A 121 -21.35 10.51 11.00
N LEU A 122 -21.66 9.64 11.96
CA LEU A 122 -21.43 8.20 11.83
C LEU A 122 -22.27 7.60 10.69
N ALA A 123 -23.55 7.96 10.59
CA ALA A 123 -24.39 7.52 9.48
C ALA A 123 -23.91 8.06 8.13
N ALA A 124 -23.32 9.25 8.08
CA ALA A 124 -22.70 9.80 6.87
C ALA A 124 -21.40 9.06 6.51
N LEU A 125 -20.56 8.74 7.50
CA LEU A 125 -19.37 7.92 7.34
C LEU A 125 -19.70 6.55 6.77
N ASP A 126 -20.71 5.86 7.32
CA ASP A 126 -21.12 4.54 6.84
C ASP A 126 -21.52 4.56 5.36
N ARG A 127 -22.37 5.53 4.96
CA ARG A 127 -22.74 5.71 3.54
C ARG A 127 -21.52 6.02 2.67
N ALA A 128 -20.65 6.92 3.13
CA ALA A 128 -19.44 7.27 2.38
C ALA A 128 -18.48 6.08 2.23
N LEU A 129 -18.37 5.20 3.23
CA LEU A 129 -17.56 3.98 3.16
C LEU A 129 -18.14 2.95 2.18
N GLU A 130 -19.47 2.82 2.11
CA GLU A 130 -20.15 1.94 1.15
C GLU A 130 -20.01 2.43 -0.30
N GLU A 131 -20.02 3.75 -0.51
CA GLU A 131 -19.90 4.37 -1.83
C GLU A 131 -18.43 4.49 -2.29
N ALA A 132 -17.49 4.57 -1.35
CA ALA A 132 -16.07 4.74 -1.65
C ALA A 132 -15.49 3.50 -2.37
N PRO A 133 -14.65 3.70 -3.40
CA PRO A 133 -13.93 2.60 -4.04
C PRO A 133 -13.03 1.86 -3.04
N GLU A 134 -13.12 0.53 -3.01
CA GLU A 134 -12.29 -0.28 -2.11
C GLU A 134 -10.78 -0.21 -2.45
N SER A 135 -10.46 0.12 -3.70
CA SER A 135 -9.11 0.37 -4.19
C SER A 135 -9.04 1.75 -4.83
N LYS A 136 -8.14 2.61 -4.35
CA LYS A 136 -8.00 4.00 -4.80
C LYS A 136 -6.60 4.56 -4.58
N VAL A 137 -6.32 5.67 -5.26
CA VAL A 137 -5.12 6.50 -5.07
C VAL A 137 -5.56 7.91 -4.68
N GLY A 138 -4.87 8.51 -3.71
CA GLY A 138 -5.27 9.77 -3.09
C GLY A 138 -6.56 9.65 -2.26
N GLY A 139 -7.11 10.79 -1.84
CA GLY A 139 -8.26 10.84 -0.93
C GLY A 139 -7.86 10.56 0.52
N VAL A 140 -8.70 9.83 1.25
CA VAL A 140 -8.44 9.41 2.64
C VAL A 140 -8.60 7.90 2.83
N ALA A 141 -7.98 7.30 3.84
CA ALA A 141 -8.05 5.85 4.05
C ALA A 141 -9.46 5.41 4.50
N GLY A 142 -10.05 4.44 3.80
CA GLY A 142 -11.25 3.73 4.25
C GLY A 142 -10.86 2.58 5.19
N TRP A 143 -10.76 2.89 6.48
CA TRP A 143 -10.32 1.95 7.53
C TRP A 143 -11.30 0.79 7.73
N VAL A 144 -10.76 -0.40 8.06
CA VAL A 144 -11.57 -1.59 8.36
C VAL A 144 -11.85 -1.71 9.86
N ASN A 145 -10.83 -1.54 10.71
CA ASN A 145 -10.95 -1.68 12.17
C ASN A 145 -10.81 -0.36 12.93
N GLY A 146 -10.10 0.61 12.35
CA GLY A 146 -9.80 1.91 12.96
C GLY A 146 -8.57 2.56 12.33
N ASP A 147 -8.31 3.82 12.67
CA ASP A 147 -7.16 4.54 12.12
C ASP A 147 -5.84 3.87 12.55
N ALA A 148 -5.05 3.46 11.56
CA ALA A 148 -3.72 2.89 11.75
C ALA A 148 -2.67 3.62 10.90
N THR A 149 -2.84 4.93 10.73
CA THR A 149 -1.89 5.80 10.05
C THR A 149 -0.52 5.66 10.71
N PRO A 150 0.51 5.19 9.97
CA PRO A 150 1.84 5.08 10.53
C PRO A 150 2.42 6.46 10.81
N GLU A 151 3.22 6.54 11.87
CA GLU A 151 4.02 7.72 12.17
C GLU A 151 5.40 7.61 11.50
N CYS A 152 5.92 8.72 10.98
CA CYS A 152 7.28 8.79 10.49
C CYS A 152 7.84 10.19 10.66
N CYS A 153 9.06 10.29 11.20
CA CYS A 153 9.67 11.57 11.56
C CYS A 153 8.83 12.40 12.55
N SER A 154 8.17 11.75 13.51
CA SER A 154 7.32 12.34 14.55
C SER A 154 6.04 13.01 14.04
N GLU A 155 5.59 12.63 12.84
CA GLU A 155 4.38 13.14 12.20
C GLU A 155 3.60 11.97 11.59
N PRO A 156 2.25 12.03 11.58
CA PRO A 156 1.45 11.10 10.79
C PRO A 156 1.85 11.14 9.31
N MET A 157 1.98 9.98 8.69
CA MET A 157 2.32 9.89 7.27
C MET A 157 1.13 10.29 6.38
N HIS A 158 1.43 10.74 5.18
CA HIS A 158 0.43 11.09 4.18
C HIS A 158 -0.09 9.84 3.47
N PHE A 159 -1.41 9.65 3.44
CA PHE A 159 -2.06 8.56 2.71
C PHE A 159 -1.85 8.71 1.19
N MET A 160 -1.48 7.64 0.51
CA MET A 160 -1.18 7.64 -0.93
C MET A 160 -2.15 6.76 -1.73
N ALA A 161 -2.47 5.58 -1.21
CA ALA A 161 -3.32 4.62 -1.90
C ALA A 161 -3.84 3.56 -0.94
N GLN A 162 -4.97 2.95 -1.28
CA GLN A 162 -5.43 1.69 -0.69
C GLN A 162 -5.75 0.67 -1.79
N LEU A 163 -5.64 -0.60 -1.44
CA LEU A 163 -5.95 -1.72 -2.32
C LEU A 163 -6.69 -2.80 -1.53
N ALA A 164 -7.81 -3.26 -2.07
CA ALA A 164 -8.56 -4.37 -1.49
C ALA A 164 -7.82 -5.69 -1.70
N ALA A 165 -8.02 -6.65 -0.79
CA ALA A 165 -7.51 -8.01 -0.95
C ALA A 165 -8.17 -8.72 -2.14
N MET A 166 -9.49 -8.54 -2.26
CA MET A 166 -10.31 -9.08 -3.33
C MET A 166 -10.56 -8.01 -4.40
N PRO A 167 -10.63 -8.39 -5.70
CA PRO A 167 -10.59 -9.75 -6.24
C PRO A 167 -9.16 -10.31 -6.45
N PHE A 168 -8.12 -9.63 -5.99
CA PHE A 168 -6.73 -9.96 -6.34
C PHE A 168 -6.15 -11.16 -5.58
N GLY A 169 -6.80 -11.61 -4.51
CA GLY A 169 -6.36 -12.72 -3.68
C GLY A 169 -5.18 -12.39 -2.76
N LEU A 170 -4.94 -11.10 -2.45
CA LEU A 170 -3.86 -10.69 -1.57
C LEU A 170 -4.15 -11.11 -0.12
N ALA A 171 -3.11 -11.51 0.61
CA ALA A 171 -3.25 -12.08 1.96
C ALA A 171 -3.42 -11.03 3.07
N PHE A 172 -4.44 -10.17 2.99
CA PHE A 172 -4.73 -9.13 3.99
C PHE A 172 -5.78 -9.56 5.04
N GLY A 173 -5.88 -10.85 5.35
CA GLY A 173 -6.95 -11.37 6.21
C GLY A 173 -8.28 -11.49 5.49
N ASP A 174 -9.38 -11.53 6.24
CA ASP A 174 -10.73 -11.63 5.67
C ASP A 174 -11.18 -10.26 5.15
N ASN A 175 -11.58 -10.22 3.87
CA ASN A 175 -11.96 -9.00 3.14
C ASN A 175 -11.06 -7.75 3.40
N GLY A 176 -9.76 -7.98 3.57
CA GLY A 176 -8.87 -6.93 4.07
C GLY A 176 -8.48 -5.87 3.04
N ARG A 177 -7.86 -4.80 3.54
CA ARG A 177 -7.38 -3.68 2.74
C ARG A 177 -5.94 -3.34 3.13
N GLY A 178 -5.11 -3.14 2.12
CA GLY A 178 -3.75 -2.62 2.25
C GLY A 178 -3.70 -1.12 2.00
N TYR A 179 -2.83 -0.43 2.70
CA TYR A 179 -2.71 1.02 2.70
C TYR A 179 -1.26 1.43 2.53
N LEU A 180 -1.00 2.33 1.57
CA LEU A 180 0.30 2.88 1.25
C LEU A 180 0.38 4.32 1.75
N PHE A 181 1.48 4.64 2.43
CA PHE A 181 1.73 5.95 3.01
C PHE A 181 3.09 6.51 2.58
N ARG A 182 3.18 7.84 2.53
CA ARG A 182 4.42 8.58 2.26
C ARG A 182 4.78 9.48 3.44
N CYS A 183 6.04 9.47 3.83
CA CYS A 183 6.57 10.37 4.86
C CYS A 183 6.51 11.81 4.34
N ARG A 184 6.12 12.74 5.22
CA ARG A 184 6.05 14.16 4.90
C ARG A 184 7.44 14.81 4.82
N SER A 185 8.46 14.17 5.40
CA SER A 185 9.85 14.64 5.34
C SER A 185 10.53 14.15 4.07
N ASN A 186 11.02 15.09 3.25
CA ASN A 186 11.82 14.80 2.05
C ASN A 186 13.22 14.25 2.37
N ALA A 187 13.66 14.31 3.63
CA ALA A 187 14.95 13.78 4.07
C ALA A 187 14.83 12.37 4.70
N CYS A 188 13.64 11.76 4.69
CA CYS A 188 13.43 10.45 5.29
C CYS A 188 14.10 9.34 4.47
N GLY A 189 14.93 8.52 5.12
CA GLY A 189 15.58 7.37 4.48
C GLY A 189 14.65 6.20 4.16
N THR A 190 13.41 6.22 4.68
CA THR A 190 12.37 5.22 4.36
C THR A 190 11.07 5.96 4.08
N PRO A 191 10.96 6.60 2.90
CA PRO A 191 9.91 7.57 2.62
C PRO A 191 8.53 6.95 2.40
N PHE A 192 8.41 5.62 2.30
CA PHE A 192 7.13 4.95 2.15
C PHE A 192 6.96 3.81 3.15
N ARG A 193 5.72 3.58 3.56
CA ARG A 193 5.31 2.49 4.46
C ARG A 193 4.03 1.86 3.95
N PHE A 194 3.88 0.57 4.25
CA PHE A 194 2.69 -0.20 3.91
C PHE A 194 2.16 -0.87 5.18
N THR A 195 0.84 -0.87 5.34
CA THR A 195 0.13 -1.57 6.41
C THR A 195 -1.13 -2.20 5.80
N TRP A 196 -1.72 -3.18 6.46
CA TRP A 196 -3.02 -3.70 6.05
C TRP A 196 -3.86 -4.12 7.26
N GLN A 197 -5.17 -4.10 7.08
CA GLN A 197 -6.15 -4.54 8.06
C GLN A 197 -7.05 -5.61 7.42
N GLY A 198 -7.34 -6.67 8.17
CA GLY A 198 -8.41 -7.63 7.84
C GLY A 198 -9.64 -7.32 8.68
N ALA A 199 -10.82 -7.62 8.15
CA ALA A 199 -12.08 -7.55 8.88
C ALA A 199 -12.20 -8.65 9.94
#